data_AF-A0A5C5VPE5-F1
#
_entry.id   AF-A0A5C5VPE5-F1
#
_cell.length_a   1.000
_cell.length_b   1.000
_cell.length_c   1.000
_cell.angle_alpha   90.00
_cell.angle_beta   90.00
_cell.angle_gamma   90.00
#
_symmetry.space_group_name_H-M   'P 1'
#
loop_
_entity.id
_entity.type
_entity.pdbx_description
1 polymer ?
#
loop_
_entity_poly.entity_id
_entity_poly.type
_entity_poly.pdbx_seq_one_letter_code
_entity_poly.pdbx_strand_id
1 'polypeptide(L)' 'MRLQSDREVENTRVKLRRLEESYQELRNECGGDEELRAASMESLMRLINQFKEEIARHEAHRGAPREAATS' A
#
# COMPACT_ATOMS: atom_id res chain seq x y z
N MET A 1 0.82 9.34 -4.66
CA MET A 1 -0.38 8.89 -5.41
C MET A 1 -1.61 9.25 -4.59
N ARG A 2 -2.78 9.47 -5.20
CA ARG A 2 -4.06 9.60 -4.49
C ARG A 2 -5.10 8.71 -5.15
N LEU A 3 -5.88 7.99 -4.35
CA LEU A 3 -7.01 7.19 -4.85
C LEU A 3 -8.23 8.11 -5.04
N GLN A 4 -8.94 7.96 -6.15
CA GLN A 4 -10.08 8.80 -6.52
C GLN A 4 -11.38 8.01 -6.62
N SER A 5 -11.32 6.68 -6.63
CA SER A 5 -12.50 5.83 -6.74
C SER A 5 -12.34 4.50 -6.01
N ASP A 6 -13.48 3.89 -5.67
CA ASP A 6 -13.55 2.55 -5.09
C ASP A 6 -12.91 1.48 -5.98
N ARG A 7 -12.99 1.65 -7.30
CA ARG A 7 -12.33 0.75 -8.25
C ARG A 7 -10.82 0.85 -8.16
N GLU A 8 -10.27 2.05 -7.96
CA GLU A 8 -8.84 2.23 -7.73
C GLU A 8 -8.41 1.67 -6.37
N VAL A 9 -9.24 1.78 -5.35
CA VAL A 9 -9.00 1.14 -4.04
C VAL A 9 -8.90 -0.38 -4.21
N GLU A 10 -9.86 -1.01 -4.89
CA GLU A 10 -9.83 -2.47 -5.10
C GLU A 10 -8.62 -2.91 -5.90
N ASN A 11 -8.29 -2.19 -6.98
CA ASN A 11 -7.07 -2.43 -7.74
C ASN A 11 -5.80 -2.28 -6.89
N THR A 12 -5.78 -1.29 -5.99
CA THR A 12 -4.65 -1.02 -5.10
C THR A 12 -4.52 -2.10 -4.03
N ARG A 13 -5.63 -2.63 -3.51
CA ARG A 13 -5.65 -3.80 -2.61
C ARG A 13 -5.10 -5.06 -3.28
N VAL A 14 -5.47 -5.32 -4.53
CA VAL A 14 -4.90 -6.44 -5.30
C VAL A 14 -3.38 -6.28 -5.47
N LYS A 15 -2.92 -5.07 -5.83
CA LYS A 15 -1.49 -4.78 -5.95
C LYS A 15 -0.76 -4.89 -4.62
N LEU A 16 -1.37 -4.42 -3.53
CA LEU A 16 -0.83 -4.50 -2.18
C LEU A 16 -0.56 -5.94 -1.78
N ARG A 17 -1.52 -6.85 -1.99
CA ARG A 17 -1.34 -8.29 -1.70
C ARG A 17 -0.14 -8.88 -2.44
N ARG A 18 0.01 -8.57 -3.74
CA ARG A 18 1.15 -9.04 -4.54
C ARG A 18 2.48 -8.51 -4.02
N LEU A 19 2.53 -7.23 -3.61
CA LEU A 19 3.74 -6.64 -3.02
C LEU A 19 4.09 -7.29 -1.68
N GLU A 20 3.09 -7.60 -0.86
CA GLU A 20 3.28 -8.31 0.41
C GLU A 20 3.79 -9.73 0.18
N GLU A 21 3.25 -10.45 -0.82
CA GLU A 21 3.75 -11.77 -1.25
C GLU A 21 5.22 -11.69 -1.70
N SER A 22 5.56 -10.77 -2.61
CA SER A 22 6.94 -10.58 -3.07
C SER A 22 7.90 -10.19 -1.95
N TYR A 23 7.45 -9.40 -0.97
CA TYR A 23 8.26 -9.09 0.21
C TYR A 23 8.56 -10.35 1.03
N GLN A 24 7.58 -11.24 1.23
CA GLN A 24 7.80 -12.50 1.95
C GLN A 24 8.71 -13.45 1.15
N GLU A 25 8.54 -13.54 -0.16
CA GLU A 25 9.42 -14.34 -1.03
C GLU A 25 10.87 -13.85 -0.91
N LEU A 26 11.09 -12.54 -1.09
CA LEU A 26 12.41 -11.93 -0.99
C LEU A 26 13.02 -12.08 0.41
N ARG A 27 12.20 -12.02 1.46
CA ARG A 27 12.65 -12.23 2.85
C ARG A 27 13.14 -13.65 3.09
N ASN A 28 12.50 -14.64 2.46
CA ASN A 28 12.80 -16.05 2.62
C ASN A 28 13.88 -16.56 1.65
N GLU A 29 14.20 -15.78 0.62
CA GLU A 29 15.25 -16.10 -0.34
C GLU A 29 16.60 -16.27 0.37
N CYS A 30 17.23 -17.42 0.19
CA CYS A 30 18.55 -17.72 0.76
C CYS A 30 19.60 -17.77 -0.35
N GLY A 31 20.65 -16.97 -0.21
CA GLY A 31 21.70 -16.78 -1.23
C GLY A 31 21.55 -15.46 -1.98
N GLY A 32 22.58 -15.07 -2.72
CA GLY A 32 22.64 -13.78 -3.42
C GLY A 32 23.29 -12.66 -2.60
N ASP A 33 23.15 -11.43 -3.08
CA ASP A 33 23.68 -10.22 -2.46
C ASP A 33 22.73 -9.70 -1.37
N GLU A 34 23.16 -9.81 -0.12
CA GLU A 34 22.37 -9.46 1.05
C GLU A 34 22.07 -7.95 1.15
N GLU A 35 22.99 -7.09 0.70
CA GLU A 35 22.79 -5.64 0.72
C GLU A 35 21.74 -5.23 -0.31
N LEU A 36 21.83 -5.78 -1.52
CA LEU A 36 20.86 -5.59 -2.60
C LEU A 36 19.46 -6.10 -2.19
N ARG A 37 19.40 -7.25 -1.52
CA ARG A 37 18.15 -7.81 -0.97
C ARG A 37 17.56 -6.86 0.09
N ALA A 38 18.36 -6.41 1.04
CA ALA A 38 17.92 -5.49 2.09
C ALA A 38 17.39 -4.16 1.51
N ALA A 39 18.09 -3.56 0.54
CA ALA A 39 17.66 -2.34 -0.14
C ALA A 39 16.34 -2.54 -0.93
N SER A 40 16.18 -3.70 -1.56
CA SER A 40 14.97 -4.07 -2.29
C SER A 40 13.79 -4.27 -1.33
N MET A 41 14.00 -4.96 -0.21
CA MET A 41 13.00 -5.13 0.85
C MET A 41 12.57 -3.79 1.46
N GLU A 42 13.52 -2.90 1.74
CA GLU A 42 13.23 -1.57 2.28
C GLU A 42 12.36 -0.75 1.31
N SER A 43 12.68 -0.82 0.02
CA SER A 43 11.91 -0.14 -1.03
C SER A 43 10.50 -0.71 -1.19
N LEU A 44 10.35 -2.04 -1.16
CA LEU A 44 9.05 -2.71 -1.17
C LEU A 44 8.22 -2.33 0.06
N MET A 45 8.82 -2.31 1.25
CA MET A 45 8.13 -1.94 2.49
C MET A 45 7.61 -0.50 2.44
N ARG A 46 8.41 0.45 1.92
CA ARG A 46 7.95 1.83 1.70
C ARG A 46 6.72 1.89 0.79
N LEU A 47 6.72 1.14 -0.30
CA LEU A 47 5.60 1.12 -1.25
C LEU A 47 4.33 0.48 -0.64
N ILE A 48 4.50 -0.62 0.11
CA ILE A 48 3.42 -1.27 0.86
C ILE A 48 2.78 -0.28 1.84
N ASN A 49 3.60 0.43 2.61
CA ASN A 49 3.10 1.41 3.57
C ASN A 49 2.36 2.55 2.87
N GLN A 50 2.91 3.08 1.76
CA GLN A 50 2.25 4.12 0.98
C GLN A 50 0.87 3.67 0.47
N PHE A 51 0.73 2.43 0.00
CA PHE A 51 -0.56 1.91 -0.46
C PHE A 51 -1.56 1.74 0.69
N LYS A 52 -1.10 1.24 1.85
CA LYS A 52 -1.94 1.15 3.06
C LYS A 52 -2.45 2.51 3.51
N GLU A 53 -1.56 3.51 3.55
CA GLU A 53 -1.91 4.89 3.92
C GLU A 53 -2.94 5.49 2.95
N GLU A 54 -2.77 5.32 1.64
CA GLU A 54 -3.70 5.89 0.67
C GLU A 54 -5.06 5.20 0.66
N ILE A 55 -5.11 3.88 0.89
CA ILE A 55 -6.37 3.16 1.10
C ILE A 55 -7.07 3.69 2.36
N ALA A 56 -6.37 3.77 3.49
CA ALA A 56 -6.92 4.26 4.75
C ALA A 56 -7.40 5.71 4.63
N ARG A 57 -6.62 6.57 3.95
CA ARG A 57 -7.00 7.96 3.66
C ARG A 57 -8.31 8.00 2.87
N HIS A 58 -8.42 7.24 1.79
CA HIS A 58 -9.62 7.23 0.96
C HIS A 58 -10.86 6.74 1.73
N GLU A 59 -10.71 5.67 2.51
CA GLU A 59 -11.79 5.13 3.36
C GLU A 59 -12.24 6.14 4.42
N ALA A 60 -11.30 6.85 5.05
CA ALA A 60 -11.62 7.93 5.99
C ALA A 60 -12.40 9.08 5.32
N HIS A 61 -12.07 9.45 4.08
CA HIS A 61 -12.83 10.46 3.33
C HIS A 61 -14.24 9.98 2.95
N ARG A 62 -14.44 8.67 2.77
CA ARG A 62 -15.77 8.09 2.53
C ARG A 62 -16.61 7.94 3.79
N GLY A 63 -15.97 7.74 4.95
CA GLY A 63 -16.61 7.62 6.26
C GLY A 63 -16.87 8.97 6.97
N ALA A 64 -16.33 10.08 6.45
CA ALA A 64 -16.59 11.41 7.01
C ALA A 64 -18.05 11.82 6.76
N PRO A 65 -18.84 12.18 7.79
CA PRO A 65 -20.18 12.73 7.60
C PRO A 65 -20.11 14.01 6.77
N ARG A 66 -21.00 14.14 5.78
CA ARG A 66 -21.30 15.41 5.08
C ARG A 66 -22.10 16.37 5.99
N GLU A 67 -21.71 16.52 7.25
CA GLU A 67 -22.35 17.43 8.20
C GLU A 67 -21.43 18.61 8.51
N ALA A 68 -21.50 19.65 7.68
CA ALA A 68 -21.26 21.06 8.01
C ALA A 68 -21.27 21.90 6.73
N ALA A 69 -22.41 21.98 6.04
CA ALA A 69 -22.60 22.99 5.00
C ALA A 69 -24.09 23.32 4.80
N THR A 70 -24.79 23.56 5.91
CA THR A 70 -26.01 24.39 5.92
C THR A 70 -26.05 25.11 7.25
N SER A 71 -25.57 26.36 7.28
CA SER A 71 -25.91 27.38 8.26
C SER A 71 -26.08 28.69 7.49
#